data_AF-A0A150P726-F1
#
_entry.id   AF-A0A150P726-F1
#
_cell.length_a   1.000
_cell.length_b   1.000
_cell.length_c   1.000
_cell.angle_alpha   90.00
_cell.angle_beta   90.00
_cell.angle_gamma   90.00
#
_symmetry.space_group_name_H-M   'P 1'
#
loop_
_entity.id
_entity.type
_entity.pdbx_description
1 polymer ?
#
loop_
_entity_poly.entity_id
_entity_poly.type
_entity_poly.pdbx_seq_one_letter_code
_entity_poly.pdbx_strand_id
1 'polypeptide(L)'
;RSAVIPIPDGIITIPSSFSSADGAYDLVVHFHGVNDVVHAGFERAGLNAVVMIINMGISSAAYETRFGIRSYLPALLAKAQAALEARGLRDARLRRVALSAFSAGYAAVRGLLNQPGFADKVDAVLLLDGIHTGYMPLDRSLDMERLKPFGRFAEMAATGKKLMSITHSEITPVGDYAGTHESTDALLKLTGAQRAPGAGADEQPVYELTGAAREAKPRFVPLSEAHKGAFHVRGYAGTQKPDHVRHLTRMAETALPDLVRRWSETPAR
;
A
#
# COMPACT_ATOMS: atom_id res chain seq x y z
N ARG A 1 -24.60 -5.05 0.38
CA ARG A 1 -23.96 -6.34 0.05
C ARG A 1 -22.68 -6.01 -0.69
N SER A 2 -21.55 -6.62 -0.34
CA SER A 2 -20.30 -6.44 -1.07
C SER A 2 -20.54 -6.79 -2.54
N ALA A 3 -19.96 -5.98 -3.43
CA ALA A 3 -20.22 -6.09 -4.85
C ALA A 3 -18.91 -6.00 -5.63
N VAL A 4 -18.64 -7.02 -6.44
CA VAL A 4 -17.44 -7.14 -7.27
C VAL A 4 -17.78 -6.69 -8.69
N ILE A 5 -16.92 -5.90 -9.32
CA ILE A 5 -17.06 -5.43 -10.71
C ILE A 5 -15.77 -5.78 -11.44
N PRO A 6 -15.80 -6.58 -12.51
CA PRO A 6 -14.62 -6.79 -13.31
C PRO A 6 -14.24 -5.50 -14.07
N ILE A 7 -12.95 -5.19 -14.10
CA ILE A 7 -12.36 -4.13 -14.91
C ILE A 7 -11.15 -4.71 -15.65
N PRO A 8 -10.58 -4.03 -16.67
CA PRO A 8 -9.31 -4.47 -17.22
C PRO A 8 -8.27 -4.59 -16.11
N ASP A 9 -7.53 -5.69 -16.13
CA ASP A 9 -6.40 -5.96 -15.24
C ASP A 9 -6.77 -6.03 -13.74
N GLY A 10 -8.06 -6.14 -13.37
CA GLY A 10 -8.46 -6.13 -11.98
C GLY A 10 -9.96 -6.21 -11.69
N ILE A 11 -10.32 -5.84 -10.47
CA ILE A 11 -11.70 -5.75 -9.99
C ILE A 11 -11.92 -4.49 -9.15
N ILE A 12 -13.17 -4.04 -9.06
CA ILE A 12 -13.61 -3.08 -8.05
C ILE A 12 -14.45 -3.82 -7.02
N THR A 13 -14.16 -3.61 -5.75
CA THR A 13 -14.92 -4.11 -4.62
C THR A 13 -15.46 -2.93 -3.81
N ILE A 14 -16.67 -3.08 -3.30
CA ILE A 14 -17.31 -2.10 -2.42
C ILE A 14 -17.44 -2.76 -1.04
N PRO A 15 -16.59 -2.39 -0.06
CA PRO A 15 -16.68 -2.88 1.32
C PRO A 15 -18.05 -2.57 1.95
N SER A 16 -18.48 -3.37 2.93
CA SER A 16 -19.77 -3.13 3.61
C SER A 16 -19.79 -1.83 4.43
N SER A 17 -18.62 -1.33 4.83
CA SER A 17 -18.42 -0.03 5.48
C SER A 17 -18.61 1.16 4.54
N PHE A 18 -18.69 0.95 3.22
CA PHE A 18 -18.84 2.05 2.28
C PHE A 18 -20.23 2.69 2.39
N SER A 19 -20.25 4.00 2.60
CA SER A 19 -21.44 4.83 2.59
C SER A 19 -21.12 6.22 2.06
N SER A 20 -22.04 6.76 1.27
CA SER A 20 -21.95 8.10 0.70
C SER A 20 -23.34 8.73 0.66
N ALA A 21 -23.49 9.90 1.28
CA ALA A 21 -24.76 10.61 1.35
C ALA A 21 -24.94 11.60 0.19
N ASP A 22 -23.85 12.12 -0.37
CA ASP A 22 -23.79 13.25 -1.29
C ASP A 22 -23.09 12.92 -2.62
N GLY A 23 -22.95 11.63 -2.93
CA GLY A 23 -22.26 11.14 -4.12
C GLY A 23 -20.73 11.11 -4.00
N ALA A 24 -20.13 11.73 -2.98
CA ALA A 24 -18.69 11.73 -2.79
C ALA A 24 -18.18 10.33 -2.40
N TYR A 25 -17.07 9.91 -2.99
CA TYR A 25 -16.41 8.68 -2.57
C TYR A 25 -14.89 8.83 -2.53
N ASP A 26 -14.27 8.18 -1.56
CA ASP A 26 -12.83 7.95 -1.56
C ASP A 26 -12.52 6.62 -2.26
N LEU A 27 -11.37 6.55 -2.93
CA LEU A 27 -10.93 5.36 -3.66
C LEU A 27 -9.55 4.92 -3.17
N VAL A 28 -9.41 3.63 -2.90
CA VAL A 28 -8.10 2.97 -2.78
C VAL A 28 -7.82 2.18 -4.04
N VAL A 29 -6.67 2.41 -4.67
CA VAL A 29 -6.16 1.53 -5.74
C VAL A 29 -5.08 0.65 -5.12
N HIS A 30 -5.36 -0.64 -5.00
CA HIS A 30 -4.46 -1.65 -4.47
C HIS A 30 -3.81 -2.44 -5.62
N PHE A 31 -2.48 -2.54 -5.60
CA PHE A 31 -1.70 -3.25 -6.61
C PHE A 31 -1.09 -4.52 -6.04
N HIS A 32 -1.31 -5.61 -6.77
CA HIS A 32 -0.76 -6.93 -6.53
C HIS A 32 -1.24 -7.61 -5.24
N GLY A 33 -1.86 -8.78 -5.37
CA GLY A 33 -2.30 -9.59 -4.23
C GLY A 33 -3.53 -10.43 -4.56
N VAL A 34 -3.77 -11.48 -3.78
CA VAL A 34 -4.96 -12.32 -3.93
C VAL A 34 -6.20 -11.47 -3.61
N ASN A 35 -7.12 -11.35 -4.57
CA ASN A 35 -8.31 -10.49 -4.50
C ASN A 35 -9.07 -10.64 -3.17
N ASP A 36 -9.34 -11.89 -2.75
CA ASP A 36 -10.11 -12.16 -1.54
C ASP A 36 -9.38 -11.74 -0.26
N VAL A 37 -8.05 -11.87 -0.22
CA VAL A 37 -7.22 -11.45 0.91
C VAL A 37 -7.23 -9.92 1.02
N VAL A 38 -7.05 -9.23 -0.11
CA VAL A 38 -7.08 -7.77 -0.18
C VAL A 38 -8.44 -7.24 0.24
N HIS A 39 -9.52 -7.79 -0.35
CA HIS A 39 -10.89 -7.41 -0.03
C HIS A 39 -11.19 -7.61 1.47
N ALA A 40 -10.85 -8.78 2.03
CA ALA A 40 -11.03 -9.07 3.44
C ALA A 40 -10.22 -8.11 4.34
N GLY A 41 -9.03 -7.68 3.90
CA GLY A 41 -8.22 -6.69 4.59
C GLY A 41 -8.94 -5.35 4.73
N PHE A 42 -9.44 -4.80 3.61
CA PHE A 42 -10.19 -3.53 3.62
C PHE A 42 -11.53 -3.64 4.35
N GLU A 43 -12.24 -4.76 4.19
CA GLU A 43 -13.49 -5.04 4.90
C GLU A 43 -13.27 -5.04 6.42
N ARG A 44 -12.24 -5.75 6.90
CA ARG A 44 -11.89 -5.80 8.32
C ARG A 44 -11.44 -4.45 8.88
N ALA A 45 -10.78 -3.63 8.06
CA ALA A 45 -10.35 -2.30 8.48
C ALA A 45 -11.52 -1.32 8.62
N GLY A 46 -12.70 -1.64 8.08
CA GLY A 46 -13.87 -0.77 8.14
C GLY A 46 -13.69 0.57 7.41
N LEU A 47 -12.80 0.61 6.41
CA LEU A 47 -12.53 1.83 5.65
C LEU A 47 -13.79 2.22 4.84
N ASN A 48 -14.26 3.46 4.99
CA ASN A 48 -15.35 3.98 4.16
C ASN A 48 -14.81 4.45 2.80
N ALA A 49 -14.49 3.50 1.92
CA ALA A 49 -13.97 3.77 0.59
C ALA A 49 -14.29 2.66 -0.40
N VAL A 50 -14.29 3.01 -1.68
CA VAL A 50 -14.30 2.04 -2.79
C VAL A 50 -12.89 1.49 -2.97
N VAL A 51 -12.75 0.21 -3.32
CA VAL A 51 -11.44 -0.43 -3.48
C VAL A 51 -11.30 -1.01 -4.88
N MET A 52 -10.31 -0.55 -5.63
CA MET A 52 -9.92 -1.09 -6.92
C MET A 52 -8.66 -1.96 -6.74
N ILE A 53 -8.76 -3.25 -7.06
CA ILE A 53 -7.67 -4.23 -6.91
C ILE A 53 -7.16 -4.58 -8.30
N ILE A 54 -5.88 -4.38 -8.55
CA ILE A 54 -5.24 -4.55 -9.86
C ILE A 54 -4.11 -5.57 -9.76
N ASN A 55 -4.14 -6.56 -10.67
CA ASN A 55 -3.17 -7.65 -10.72
C ASN A 55 -2.62 -7.80 -12.14
N MET A 56 -1.30 -7.60 -12.29
CA MET A 56 -0.58 -7.66 -13.57
C MET A 56 0.52 -8.73 -13.55
N GLY A 57 0.28 -9.83 -12.82
CA GLY A 57 1.26 -10.89 -12.60
C GLY A 57 2.27 -10.56 -11.49
N ILE A 58 3.38 -11.29 -11.48
CA ILE A 58 4.43 -11.23 -10.44
C ILE A 58 5.57 -10.25 -10.76
N SER A 59 5.65 -9.76 -12.00
CA SER A 59 6.73 -8.89 -12.45
C SER A 59 6.42 -7.43 -12.13
N SER A 60 7.29 -6.77 -11.37
CA SER A 60 7.19 -5.33 -11.09
C SER A 60 7.28 -4.47 -12.36
N ALA A 61 7.98 -4.94 -13.40
CA ALA A 61 8.10 -4.23 -14.67
C ALA A 61 6.76 -4.10 -15.43
N ALA A 62 5.87 -5.09 -15.29
CA ALA A 62 4.53 -5.04 -15.92
C ALA A 62 3.69 -3.91 -15.31
N TYR A 63 3.74 -3.77 -13.98
CA TYR A 63 3.10 -2.66 -13.27
C TYR A 63 3.71 -1.31 -13.66
N GLU A 64 5.04 -1.19 -13.65
CA GLU A 64 5.71 0.08 -14.01
C GLU A 64 5.36 0.53 -15.43
N THR A 65 5.44 -0.39 -16.39
CA THR A 65 5.16 -0.10 -17.81
C THR A 65 3.73 0.40 -17.99
N ARG A 66 2.77 -0.29 -17.38
CA ARG A 66 1.35 0.08 -17.53
C ARG A 66 1.03 1.40 -16.84
N PHE A 67 1.48 1.57 -15.60
CA PHE A 67 1.17 2.75 -14.79
C PHE A 67 2.09 3.95 -15.04
N GLY A 68 3.09 3.80 -15.91
CA GLY A 68 3.79 4.93 -16.54
C GLY A 68 2.96 5.62 -17.64
N ILE A 69 1.91 4.97 -18.15
CA ILE A 69 1.02 5.54 -19.18
C ILE A 69 0.04 6.52 -18.52
N ARG A 70 0.19 7.81 -18.83
CA ARG A 70 -0.59 8.90 -18.19
C ARG A 70 -2.10 8.77 -18.31
N SER A 71 -2.60 8.19 -19.40
CA SER A 71 -4.05 8.05 -19.67
C SER A 71 -4.68 6.82 -19.01
N TYR A 72 -3.88 5.85 -18.55
CA TYR A 72 -4.42 4.56 -18.14
C TYR A 72 -5.21 4.64 -16.84
N LEU A 73 -4.64 5.23 -15.77
CA LEU A 73 -5.37 5.36 -14.51
C LEU A 73 -6.62 6.25 -14.63
N PRO A 74 -6.60 7.42 -15.30
CA PRO A 74 -7.83 8.18 -15.57
C PRO A 74 -8.95 7.34 -16.20
N ALA A 75 -8.63 6.45 -17.14
CA ALA A 75 -9.62 5.54 -17.72
C ALA A 75 -10.20 4.54 -16.70
N LEU A 76 -9.38 4.03 -15.78
CA LEU A 76 -9.86 3.17 -14.68
C LEU A 76 -10.71 3.95 -13.67
N LEU A 77 -10.33 5.19 -13.33
CA LEU A 77 -11.11 6.06 -12.44
C LEU A 77 -12.51 6.35 -13.01
N ALA A 78 -12.60 6.62 -14.32
CA ALA A 78 -13.88 6.80 -15.00
C ALA A 78 -14.75 5.53 -14.94
N LYS A 79 -14.14 4.35 -15.09
CA LYS A 79 -14.86 3.07 -14.93
C LYS A 79 -15.37 2.87 -13.50
N ALA A 80 -14.58 3.26 -12.50
CA ALA A 80 -15.03 3.19 -11.11
C ALA A 80 -16.21 4.12 -10.86
N GLN A 81 -16.15 5.35 -11.34
CA GLN A 81 -17.26 6.29 -11.24
C GLN A 81 -18.54 5.74 -11.90
N ALA A 82 -18.45 5.32 -13.16
CA ALA A 82 -19.59 4.76 -13.90
C ALA A 82 -20.19 3.52 -13.21
N ALA A 83 -19.35 2.67 -12.61
CA ALA A 83 -19.82 1.48 -11.91
C ALA A 83 -20.51 1.79 -10.57
N LEU A 84 -20.16 2.90 -9.91
CA LEU A 84 -20.87 3.39 -8.73
C LEU A 84 -22.21 4.03 -9.11
N GLU A 85 -22.25 4.81 -10.18
CA GLU A 85 -23.48 5.41 -10.72
C GLU A 85 -24.48 4.33 -11.15
N ALA A 86 -24.03 3.30 -11.87
CA ALA A 86 -24.85 2.15 -12.25
C ALA A 86 -25.40 1.36 -11.04
N ARG A 87 -24.83 1.55 -9.84
CA ARG A 87 -25.30 0.96 -8.58
C ARG A 87 -26.14 1.91 -7.74
N GLY A 88 -26.50 3.07 -8.29
CA GLY A 88 -27.40 4.03 -7.68
C GLY A 88 -26.71 5.11 -6.85
N LEU A 89 -25.37 5.21 -6.87
CA LEU A 89 -24.68 6.37 -6.31
C LEU A 89 -24.91 7.57 -7.23
N ARG A 90 -25.84 8.45 -6.83
CA ARG A 90 -26.14 9.68 -7.58
C ARG A 90 -24.98 10.66 -7.44
N ASP A 91 -24.69 11.40 -8.51
CA ASP A 91 -23.65 12.44 -8.54
C ASP A 91 -22.29 11.94 -8.06
N ALA A 92 -21.91 10.73 -8.49
CA ALA A 92 -20.68 10.08 -8.06
C ALA A 92 -19.47 10.95 -8.36
N ARG A 93 -18.74 11.36 -7.32
CA ARG A 93 -17.57 12.24 -7.45
C ARG A 93 -16.40 11.73 -6.62
N LEU A 94 -15.29 11.48 -7.30
CA LEU A 94 -14.06 11.07 -6.65
C LEU A 94 -13.53 12.22 -5.78
N ARG A 95 -13.30 11.91 -4.50
CA ARG A 95 -12.87 12.88 -3.49
C ARG A 95 -11.36 12.80 -3.22
N ARG A 96 -10.88 11.62 -2.81
CA ARG A 96 -9.44 11.36 -2.57
C ARG A 96 -9.05 10.00 -3.12
N VAL A 97 -7.76 9.85 -3.41
CA VAL A 97 -7.14 8.60 -3.83
C VAL A 97 -6.05 8.19 -2.86
N ALA A 98 -6.08 6.93 -2.40
CA ALA A 98 -4.93 6.27 -1.82
C ALA A 98 -4.36 5.22 -2.79
N LEU A 99 -3.05 5.06 -2.80
CA LEU A 99 -2.37 3.96 -3.47
C LEU A 99 -1.90 2.96 -2.41
N SER A 100 -2.22 1.69 -2.59
CA SER A 100 -1.73 0.60 -1.75
C SER A 100 -1.04 -0.42 -2.63
N ALA A 101 0.05 -1.02 -2.18
CA ALA A 101 0.72 -2.05 -2.95
C ALA A 101 1.35 -3.10 -2.04
N PHE A 102 1.35 -4.34 -2.52
CA PHE A 102 2.12 -5.44 -1.94
C PHE A 102 3.19 -5.91 -2.93
N SER A 103 4.39 -6.23 -2.45
CA SER A 103 5.46 -6.84 -3.27
C SER A 103 5.71 -6.07 -4.58
N ALA A 104 5.67 -6.76 -5.73
CA ALA A 104 5.84 -6.20 -7.08
C ALA A 104 4.91 -5.02 -7.43
N GLY A 105 3.79 -4.85 -6.72
CA GLY A 105 2.83 -3.77 -6.96
C GLY A 105 3.41 -2.36 -6.72
N TYR A 106 4.49 -2.23 -5.95
CA TYR A 106 5.13 -0.92 -5.68
C TYR A 106 5.52 -0.18 -6.96
N ALA A 107 5.82 -0.92 -8.01
CA ALA A 107 6.24 -0.37 -9.29
C ALA A 107 5.10 0.39 -9.99
N ALA A 108 3.83 0.03 -9.76
CA ALA A 108 2.69 0.86 -10.17
C ALA A 108 2.67 2.18 -9.41
N VAL A 109 2.86 2.13 -8.09
CA VAL A 109 2.92 3.32 -7.23
C VAL A 109 4.03 4.26 -7.70
N ARG A 110 5.22 3.71 -7.97
CA ARG A 110 6.35 4.49 -8.51
C ARG A 110 6.00 5.16 -9.84
N GLY A 111 5.43 4.41 -10.79
CA GLY A 111 5.00 4.93 -12.08
C GLY A 111 4.00 6.09 -11.96
N LEU A 112 3.06 5.99 -11.02
CA LEU A 112 2.07 7.03 -10.74
C LEU A 112 2.66 8.25 -10.04
N LEU A 113 3.51 8.06 -9.03
CA LEU A 113 4.15 9.16 -8.31
C LEU A 113 5.19 9.92 -9.14
N ASN A 114 5.63 9.33 -10.27
CA ASN A 114 6.46 10.01 -11.27
C ASN A 114 5.66 10.93 -12.20
N GLN A 115 4.33 11.00 -12.07
CA GLN A 115 3.48 11.89 -12.85
C GLN A 115 3.02 13.06 -11.97
N PRO A 116 3.61 14.27 -12.08
CA PRO A 116 3.37 15.36 -11.12
C PRO A 116 1.89 15.69 -10.89
N GLY A 117 1.11 15.87 -11.96
CA GLY A 117 -0.31 16.20 -11.85
C GLY A 117 -1.19 15.11 -11.24
N PHE A 118 -0.71 13.86 -11.20
CA PHE A 118 -1.41 12.78 -10.49
C PHE A 118 -0.91 12.63 -9.05
N ALA A 119 0.41 12.70 -8.83
CA ALA A 119 1.02 12.62 -7.51
C ALA A 119 0.40 13.62 -6.51
N ASP A 120 0.08 14.84 -6.97
CA ASP A 120 -0.58 15.86 -6.15
C ASP A 120 -1.97 15.45 -5.67
N LYS A 121 -2.69 14.61 -6.43
CA LYS A 121 -4.04 14.11 -6.10
C LYS A 121 -4.02 12.90 -5.16
N VAL A 122 -2.89 12.22 -5.03
CA VAL A 122 -2.74 11.08 -4.12
C VAL A 122 -2.65 11.60 -2.70
N ASP A 123 -3.60 11.23 -1.84
CA ASP A 123 -3.62 11.63 -0.41
C ASP A 123 -2.75 10.71 0.45
N ALA A 124 -2.73 9.42 0.11
CA ALA A 124 -2.02 8.41 0.89
C ALA A 124 -1.33 7.33 0.04
N VAL A 125 -0.22 6.80 0.55
CA VAL A 125 0.53 5.66 -0.01
C VAL A 125 0.78 4.62 1.08
N LEU A 126 0.43 3.37 0.81
CA LEU A 126 0.64 2.22 1.70
C LEU A 126 1.49 1.17 0.99
N LEU A 127 2.68 0.87 1.50
CA LEU A 127 3.59 -0.12 0.91
C LEU A 127 3.73 -1.31 1.89
N LEU A 128 3.20 -2.45 1.48
CA LEU A 128 3.17 -3.69 2.25
C LEU A 128 4.30 -4.58 1.73
N ASP A 129 5.43 -4.56 2.43
CA ASP A 129 6.65 -5.30 2.07
C ASP A 129 6.91 -5.29 0.58
N GLY A 130 6.96 -4.07 0.01
CA GLY A 130 7.03 -3.91 -1.44
C GLY A 130 7.92 -2.78 -1.92
N ILE A 131 8.48 -1.92 -1.07
CA ILE A 131 9.37 -0.87 -1.57
C ILE A 131 10.73 -1.44 -1.95
N HIS A 132 11.15 -1.26 -3.19
CA HIS A 132 12.43 -1.79 -3.66
C HIS A 132 13.13 -0.83 -4.62
N THR A 133 14.44 -0.97 -4.70
CA THR A 133 15.27 -0.37 -5.75
C THR A 133 16.39 -1.32 -6.17
N GLY A 134 17.15 -0.95 -7.19
CA GLY A 134 18.37 -1.66 -7.60
C GLY A 134 19.61 -1.05 -6.95
N TYR A 135 20.77 -1.61 -7.29
CA TYR A 135 22.06 -1.05 -6.94
C TYR A 135 22.71 -0.38 -8.16
N MET A 136 23.46 0.69 -7.92
CA MET A 136 24.27 1.36 -8.93
C MET A 136 25.42 0.44 -9.38
N PRO A 137 25.73 0.34 -10.69
CA PRO A 137 26.71 -0.63 -11.20
C PRO A 137 28.14 -0.46 -10.67
N LEU A 138 28.54 0.76 -10.30
CA LEU A 138 29.93 1.08 -9.98
C LEU A 138 30.27 0.88 -8.49
N ASP A 139 29.43 1.35 -7.59
CA ASP A 139 29.71 1.40 -6.16
C ASP A 139 28.72 0.57 -5.31
N ARG A 140 27.76 -0.08 -5.96
CA ARG A 140 26.67 -0.84 -5.34
C ARG A 140 25.84 -0.02 -4.33
N SER A 141 25.87 1.31 -4.43
CA SER A 141 24.95 2.17 -3.67
C SER A 141 23.52 1.97 -4.17
N LEU A 142 22.53 2.29 -3.35
CA LEU A 142 21.12 2.25 -3.78
C LEU A 142 20.89 3.18 -4.98
N ASP A 143 20.13 2.72 -5.96
CA ASP A 143 19.61 3.57 -7.03
C ASP A 143 18.55 4.53 -6.45
N MET A 144 19.03 5.70 -6.03
CA MET A 144 18.23 6.75 -5.41
C MET A 144 17.30 7.45 -6.41
N GLU A 145 17.60 7.44 -7.71
CA GLU A 145 16.71 8.02 -8.72
C GLU A 145 15.41 7.23 -8.81
N ARG A 146 15.47 5.90 -8.65
CA ARG A 146 14.27 5.05 -8.57
C ARG A 146 13.47 5.26 -7.28
N LEU A 147 14.11 5.65 -6.17
CA LEU A 147 13.44 5.95 -4.89
C LEU A 147 12.89 7.37 -4.79
N LYS A 148 13.39 8.30 -5.59
CA LYS A 148 13.04 9.73 -5.61
C LYS A 148 11.52 10.04 -5.52
N PRO A 149 10.61 9.42 -6.30
CA PRO A 149 9.18 9.67 -6.16
C PRO A 149 8.63 9.28 -4.78
N PHE A 150 9.12 8.19 -4.19
CA PHE A 150 8.76 7.80 -2.83
C PHE A 150 9.36 8.77 -1.80
N GLY A 151 10.62 9.19 -1.97
CA GLY A 151 11.28 10.18 -1.12
C GLY A 151 10.50 11.49 -1.02
N ARG A 152 10.13 12.08 -2.16
CA ARG A 152 9.30 13.30 -2.18
C ARG A 152 7.97 13.10 -1.45
N PHE A 153 7.33 11.95 -1.63
CA PHE A 153 6.07 11.65 -0.97
C PHE A 153 6.24 11.43 0.54
N ALA A 154 7.34 10.79 0.95
CA ALA A 154 7.70 10.60 2.35
C ALA A 154 7.99 11.92 3.06
N GLU A 155 8.63 12.90 2.40
CA GLU A 155 8.84 14.25 2.94
C GLU A 155 7.51 15.00 3.14
N MET A 156 6.58 14.88 2.19
CA MET A 156 5.23 15.43 2.35
C MET A 156 4.46 14.74 3.48
N ALA A 157 4.64 13.44 3.66
CA ALA A 157 4.05 12.70 4.77
C ALA A 157 4.68 13.08 6.11
N ALA A 158 6.00 13.28 6.15
CA ALA A 158 6.74 13.72 7.34
C ALA A 158 6.30 15.09 7.84
N THR A 159 5.81 15.95 6.95
CA THR A 159 5.22 17.26 7.27
C THR A 159 3.69 17.23 7.46
N GLY A 160 3.07 16.05 7.41
CA GLY A 160 1.64 15.84 7.63
C GLY A 160 0.73 16.19 6.44
N LYS A 161 1.29 16.61 5.30
CA LYS A 161 0.50 16.98 4.11
C LYS A 161 -0.15 15.77 3.42
N LYS A 162 0.54 14.63 3.46
CA LYS A 162 0.12 13.33 2.89
C LYS A 162 0.23 12.25 3.97
N LEU A 163 -0.22 11.04 3.70
CA LEU A 163 0.03 9.86 4.56
C LEU A 163 0.92 8.86 3.82
N MET A 164 2.01 8.42 4.44
CA MET A 164 2.78 7.27 3.93
C MET A 164 2.96 6.24 5.04
N SER A 165 2.48 5.02 4.82
CA SER A 165 2.68 3.88 5.72
C SER A 165 3.47 2.79 5.01
N ILE A 166 4.58 2.36 5.60
CA ILE A 166 5.42 1.28 5.09
C ILE A 166 5.51 0.18 6.15
N THR A 167 5.32 -1.06 5.71
CA THR A 167 5.71 -2.23 6.51
C THR A 167 6.74 -3.02 5.72
N HIS A 168 7.76 -3.56 6.37
CA HIS A 168 8.78 -4.38 5.72
C HIS A 168 9.18 -5.59 6.55
N SER A 169 9.60 -6.66 5.88
CA SER A 169 10.27 -7.81 6.50
C SER A 169 11.78 -7.59 6.55
N GLU A 170 12.52 -8.59 7.05
CA GLU A 170 14.00 -8.64 7.02
C GLU A 170 14.52 -9.50 5.86
N ILE A 171 13.72 -9.67 4.80
CA ILE A 171 14.14 -10.42 3.62
C ILE A 171 15.22 -9.64 2.86
N THR A 172 16.36 -10.28 2.65
CA THR A 172 17.39 -9.85 1.70
C THR A 172 17.18 -10.58 0.36
N PRO A 173 16.75 -9.89 -0.71
CA PRO A 173 16.60 -10.50 -2.02
C PRO A 173 17.94 -11.02 -2.56
N VAL A 174 17.89 -12.07 -3.38
CA VAL A 174 19.07 -12.55 -4.11
C VAL A 174 19.21 -11.76 -5.41
N GLY A 175 20.43 -11.31 -5.72
CA GLY A 175 20.76 -10.60 -6.96
C GLY A 175 21.04 -9.11 -6.75
N ASP A 176 20.82 -8.30 -7.80
CA ASP A 176 21.09 -6.86 -7.77
C ASP A 176 19.86 -6.03 -7.37
N TYR A 177 19.16 -6.50 -6.34
CA TYR A 177 17.92 -5.91 -5.87
C TYR A 177 17.98 -5.64 -4.37
N ALA A 178 17.73 -4.39 -3.99
CA ALA A 178 17.71 -3.99 -2.59
C ALA A 178 16.46 -4.52 -1.90
N GLY A 179 16.65 -4.99 -0.66
CA GLY A 179 15.56 -5.40 0.21
C GLY A 179 14.63 -4.25 0.58
N THR A 180 13.46 -4.60 1.11
CA THR A 180 12.47 -3.62 1.56
C THR A 180 12.95 -2.86 2.78
N HIS A 181 13.69 -3.49 3.69
CA HIS A 181 14.38 -2.83 4.80
C HIS A 181 15.30 -1.73 4.28
N GLU A 182 16.27 -2.07 3.44
CA GLU A 182 17.30 -1.14 2.96
C GLU A 182 16.70 0.03 2.17
N SER A 183 15.72 -0.27 1.31
CA SER A 183 14.99 0.76 0.54
C SER A 183 14.17 1.69 1.45
N THR A 184 13.64 1.16 2.57
CA THR A 184 12.91 1.94 3.57
C THR A 184 13.85 2.84 4.37
N ASP A 185 15.03 2.35 4.75
CA ASP A 185 16.04 3.12 5.47
C ASP A 185 16.51 4.34 4.68
N ALA A 186 16.61 4.21 3.36
CA ALA A 186 16.88 5.37 2.50
C ALA A 186 15.83 6.48 2.67
N LEU A 187 14.54 6.13 2.81
CA LEU A 187 13.47 7.11 3.05
C LEU A 187 13.49 7.68 4.47
N LEU A 188 13.79 6.85 5.47
CA LEU A 188 13.98 7.31 6.84
C LEU A 188 15.09 8.37 6.92
N LYS A 189 16.21 8.12 6.24
CA LYS A 189 17.33 9.06 6.15
C LYS A 189 16.93 10.37 5.47
N LEU A 190 16.22 10.31 4.34
CA LEU A 190 15.75 11.52 3.62
C LEU A 190 14.82 12.37 4.47
N THR A 191 13.90 11.74 5.18
CA THR A 191 12.92 12.44 6.02
C THR A 191 13.47 12.86 7.38
N GLY A 192 14.62 12.32 7.80
CA GLY A 192 15.14 12.45 9.15
C GLY A 192 14.19 11.85 10.21
N ALA A 193 13.48 10.77 9.84
CA ALA A 193 12.71 9.97 10.79
C ALA A 193 13.65 8.97 11.49
N GLN A 194 13.53 8.86 12.81
CA GLN A 194 14.41 8.00 13.61
C GLN A 194 13.73 6.67 13.91
N ARG A 195 14.47 5.59 13.70
CA ARG A 195 14.04 4.23 14.05
C ARG A 195 14.23 4.02 15.55
N ALA A 196 13.19 3.53 16.21
CA ALA A 196 13.19 3.07 17.58
C ALA A 196 12.86 1.57 17.63
N PRO A 197 13.31 0.84 18.67
CA PRO A 197 12.82 -0.52 18.92
C PRO A 197 11.30 -0.52 19.06
N GLY A 198 10.64 -1.51 18.46
CA GLY A 198 9.21 -1.74 18.64
C GLY A 198 8.92 -2.47 19.95
N ALA A 199 7.65 -2.82 20.19
CA ALA A 199 7.21 -3.47 21.42
C ALA A 199 7.67 -4.94 21.59
N GLY A 200 8.49 -5.47 20.68
CA GLY A 200 9.08 -6.83 20.72
C GLY A 200 8.84 -7.63 19.43
N ALA A 201 9.55 -8.76 19.27
CA ALA A 201 9.31 -9.70 18.18
C ALA A 201 8.14 -10.63 18.52
N ASP A 202 7.44 -11.14 17.49
CA ASP A 202 6.49 -12.25 17.65
C ASP A 202 7.29 -13.52 18.05
N GLU A 203 6.94 -14.17 19.16
CA GLU A 203 7.58 -15.41 19.62
C GLU A 203 7.08 -16.64 18.82
N GLN A 204 7.17 -16.72 17.49
CA GLN A 204 7.00 -18.03 16.81
C GLN A 204 7.73 -18.14 15.46
N PRO A 205 8.33 -19.32 15.16
CA PRO A 205 8.82 -19.68 13.85
C PRO A 205 7.66 -20.01 12.89
N VAL A 206 7.91 -19.76 11.60
CA VAL A 206 7.25 -20.24 10.37
C VAL A 206 5.99 -21.12 10.54
N TYR A 207 4.87 -20.63 9.99
CA TYR A 207 3.56 -21.29 9.98
C TYR A 207 3.59 -22.67 9.28
N GLU A 208 3.21 -23.75 9.97
CA GLU A 208 2.78 -24.99 9.33
C GLU A 208 1.35 -24.81 8.78
N LEU A 209 1.20 -25.01 7.48
CA LEU A 209 -0.09 -24.95 6.76
C LEU A 209 -0.91 -26.23 6.95
N THR A 210 -0.98 -26.78 8.16
CA THR A 210 -1.82 -27.96 8.44
C THR A 210 -2.28 -27.95 9.89
N GLY A 211 -3.59 -27.81 10.11
CA GLY A 211 -4.18 -28.25 11.38
C GLY A 211 -5.05 -27.20 12.06
N ALA A 212 -6.27 -27.63 12.36
CA ALA A 212 -7.26 -26.88 13.10
C ALA A 212 -6.81 -26.68 14.56
N ALA A 213 -6.71 -25.43 15.01
CA ALA A 213 -6.87 -25.07 16.41
C ALA A 213 -7.28 -23.60 16.55
N ARG A 214 -8.21 -23.34 17.47
CA ARG A 214 -8.67 -22.01 17.92
C ARG A 214 -7.61 -21.31 18.78
N GLU A 215 -6.36 -21.27 18.34
CA GLU A 215 -5.29 -20.59 19.07
C GLU A 215 -5.32 -19.10 18.74
N ALA A 216 -5.15 -18.26 19.77
CA ALA A 216 -5.04 -16.82 19.59
C ALA A 216 -3.97 -16.55 18.54
N LYS A 217 -4.37 -15.95 17.40
CA LYS A 217 -3.41 -15.64 16.33
C LYS A 217 -2.22 -14.89 16.95
N PRO A 218 -0.98 -15.36 16.77
CA PRO A 218 0.20 -14.67 17.31
C PRO A 218 0.20 -13.19 16.90
N ARG A 219 0.76 -12.35 17.77
CA ARG A 219 0.65 -10.90 17.65
C ARG A 219 1.70 -10.43 16.65
N PHE A 220 1.28 -10.05 15.45
CA PHE A 220 2.19 -9.45 14.47
C PHE A 220 2.71 -8.09 14.97
N VAL A 221 3.79 -8.10 15.74
CA VAL A 221 4.38 -6.94 16.43
C VAL A 221 5.69 -6.55 15.71
N PRO A 222 5.93 -5.25 15.48
CA PRO A 222 7.14 -4.80 14.82
C PRO A 222 8.37 -4.93 15.72
N LEU A 223 9.49 -5.34 15.12
CA LEU A 223 10.83 -5.25 15.70
C LEU A 223 11.27 -3.80 15.88
N SER A 224 10.86 -2.93 14.97
CA SER A 224 11.21 -1.52 14.99
C SER A 224 10.13 -0.67 14.36
N GLU A 225 10.05 0.57 14.82
CA GLU A 225 9.12 1.56 14.30
C GLU A 225 9.86 2.88 14.06
N ALA A 226 9.41 3.64 13.07
CA ALA A 226 9.82 5.01 12.87
C ALA A 226 8.60 5.86 12.49
N HIS A 227 8.45 6.99 13.16
CA HIS A 227 7.32 7.88 12.94
C HIS A 227 7.79 9.33 12.87
N LYS A 228 7.30 10.06 11.86
CA LYS A 228 7.48 11.50 11.75
C LYS A 228 6.27 12.08 11.03
N GLY A 229 5.52 12.98 11.67
CA GLY A 229 4.25 13.45 11.11
C GLY A 229 3.32 12.29 10.75
N ALA A 230 2.88 12.23 9.50
CA ALA A 230 2.07 11.14 8.94
C ALA A 230 2.91 10.18 8.06
N PHE A 231 4.22 10.12 8.29
CA PHE A 231 5.09 9.08 7.76
C PHE A 231 5.33 8.02 8.84
N HIS A 232 4.86 6.79 8.58
CA HIS A 232 4.93 5.66 9.51
C HIS A 232 5.64 4.48 8.86
N VAL A 233 6.62 3.92 9.57
CA VAL A 233 7.35 2.72 9.17
C VAL A 233 7.30 1.72 10.31
N ARG A 234 7.02 0.46 9.97
CA ARG A 234 7.04 -0.67 10.91
C ARG A 234 7.83 -1.82 10.28
N GLY A 235 8.98 -2.15 10.87
CA GLY A 235 9.82 -3.28 10.45
C GLY A 235 9.50 -4.53 11.27
N TYR A 236 9.33 -5.67 10.62
CA TYR A 236 8.95 -6.94 11.23
C TYR A 236 10.03 -7.99 11.00
N ALA A 237 10.15 -8.91 11.96
CA ALA A 237 11.00 -10.07 11.80
C ALA A 237 10.54 -10.93 10.63
N GLY A 238 11.45 -11.76 10.12
CA GLY A 238 11.15 -12.75 9.10
C GLY A 238 11.96 -12.56 7.84
N THR A 239 12.47 -13.67 7.32
CA THR A 239 13.42 -13.72 6.20
C THR A 239 12.94 -14.67 5.09
N GLN A 240 11.68 -15.12 5.17
CA GLN A 240 11.13 -16.13 4.27
C GLN A 240 9.82 -15.69 3.60
N LYS A 241 9.42 -16.41 2.55
CA LYS A 241 8.19 -16.13 1.78
C LYS A 241 6.92 -16.02 2.66
N PRO A 242 6.70 -16.84 3.69
CA PRO A 242 5.54 -16.68 4.56
C PRO A 242 5.53 -15.35 5.31
N ASP A 243 6.71 -14.82 5.67
CA ASP A 243 6.84 -13.53 6.36
C ASP A 243 6.46 -12.38 5.41
N HIS A 244 6.93 -12.45 4.15
CA HIS A 244 6.51 -11.53 3.08
C HIS A 244 4.97 -11.48 2.95
N VAL A 245 4.33 -12.65 2.80
CA VAL A 245 2.86 -12.75 2.62
C VAL A 245 2.09 -12.26 3.86
N ARG A 246 2.72 -12.30 5.04
CA ARG A 246 2.11 -11.80 6.30
C ARG A 246 1.74 -10.32 6.22
N HIS A 247 2.54 -9.51 5.52
CA HIS A 247 2.26 -8.08 5.33
C HIS A 247 0.95 -7.81 4.59
N LEU A 248 0.61 -8.65 3.59
CA LEU A 248 -0.67 -8.57 2.89
C LEU A 248 -1.82 -9.07 3.78
N THR A 249 -1.68 -10.26 4.35
CA THR A 249 -2.77 -10.90 5.13
C THR A 249 -3.08 -10.16 6.44
N ARG A 250 -2.14 -9.36 6.94
CA ARG A 250 -2.27 -8.57 8.18
C ARG A 250 -2.40 -7.07 7.94
N MET A 251 -2.63 -6.62 6.70
CA MET A 251 -2.72 -5.19 6.39
C MET A 251 -3.78 -4.42 7.21
N ALA A 252 -4.87 -5.08 7.62
CA ALA A 252 -5.91 -4.52 8.48
C ALA A 252 -5.44 -4.21 9.91
N GLU A 253 -4.35 -4.82 10.36
CA GLU A 253 -3.79 -4.66 11.70
C GLU A 253 -2.58 -3.70 11.69
N THR A 254 -1.99 -3.46 10.51
CA THR A 254 -0.73 -2.74 10.39
C THR A 254 -0.89 -1.40 9.67
N ALA A 255 -1.02 -1.40 8.34
CA ALA A 255 -0.98 -0.17 7.54
C ALA A 255 -2.36 0.48 7.32
N LEU A 256 -3.43 -0.31 7.20
CA LEU A 256 -4.78 0.23 6.97
C LEU A 256 -5.32 1.09 8.13
N PRO A 257 -5.03 0.80 9.42
CA PRO A 257 -5.45 1.68 10.51
C PRO A 257 -4.96 3.12 10.37
N ASP A 258 -3.76 3.34 9.81
CA ASP A 258 -3.24 4.70 9.58
C ASP A 258 -4.09 5.44 8.53
N LEU A 259 -4.54 4.73 7.48
CA LEU A 259 -5.43 5.30 6.44
C LEU A 259 -6.82 5.60 6.98
N VAL A 260 -7.40 4.68 7.75
CA VAL A 260 -8.70 4.88 8.41
C VAL A 260 -8.66 6.14 9.26
N ARG A 261 -7.62 6.30 10.08
CA ARG A 261 -7.42 7.49 10.93
C ARG A 261 -7.27 8.76 10.10
N ARG A 262 -6.40 8.75 9.08
CA ARG A 262 -6.18 9.92 8.22
C ARG A 262 -7.45 10.38 7.50
N TRP A 263 -8.31 9.46 7.11
CA TRP A 263 -9.53 9.77 6.38
C TRP A 263 -10.74 10.07 7.26
N SER A 264 -10.73 9.65 8.53
CA SER A 264 -11.73 10.04 9.52
C SER A 264 -11.45 11.41 10.15
N GLU A 265 -10.18 11.74 10.39
CA GLU A 265 -9.78 12.98 11.10
C GLU A 265 -9.61 14.18 10.16
N THR A 266 -9.25 13.95 8.90
CA THR A 266 -9.04 15.02 7.93
C THR A 266 -10.18 15.01 6.91
N PRO A 267 -11.06 16.02 6.89
CA PRO A 267 -11.99 16.20 5.79
C PRO A 267 -11.22 16.31 4.47
N ALA A 268 -11.77 15.78 3.39
CA ALA A 268 -11.15 16.01 2.09
C ALA A 268 -11.11 17.50 1.78
N ARG A 269 -9.96 17.95 1.24
CA ARG A 269 -9.78 19.33 0.76
C ARG A 269 -10.21 19.45 -0.68
#